data_AF-V5I9N3-F1
#
_entry.id   AF-V5I9N3-F1
#
_cell.length_a   1.000
_cell.length_b   1.000
_cell.length_c   1.000
_cell.angle_alpha   90.00
_cell.angle_beta   90.00
_cell.angle_gamma   90.00
#
_symmetry.space_group_name_H-M   'P 1'
#
loop_
_entity.id
_entity.type
_entity.pdbx_description
1 polymer ?
#
loop_
_entity_poly.entity_id
_entity_poly.type
_entity_poly.pdbx_seq_one_letter_code
_entity_poly.pdbx_strand_id
1 'polypeptide(L)'
;MTVLENCDELFEREELSAAPDVGWPDCFNSGVFVYRPSNETYEKLIQFALEKGSFDGGDQGLLNLYFSDWAHKDISKHLPFIYNLCSTACYSYLPAYKQFGGNAKIIHFIGASKPWLQYFDTETRRVHPTGEVQHLRDVLQHWWNIFCSLIHPSLTPDMTPSHTDTVHGSQPYVPQRHVPPPPDFYTYQH
;
A
#
# COMPACT_ATOMS: atom_id res chain seq x y z
N MET A 1 1.24 4.77 4.23
CA MET A 1 2.10 4.02 5.19
C MET A 1 2.25 4.83 6.48
N THR A 2 2.76 4.23 7.55
CA THR A 2 3.25 4.95 8.74
C THR A 2 4.54 4.32 9.23
N VAL A 3 5.48 5.16 9.65
CA VAL A 3 6.75 4.73 10.26
C VAL A 3 6.54 4.63 11.77
N LEU A 4 6.87 3.47 12.35
CA LEU A 4 6.75 3.19 13.79
C LEU A 4 8.09 3.37 14.52
N GLU A 5 9.19 3.07 13.82
CA GLU A 5 10.56 3.17 14.34
C GLU A 5 11.49 3.73 13.27
N ASN A 6 12.65 4.28 13.68
CA ASN A 6 13.68 4.72 12.74
C ASN A 6 14.07 3.58 11.79
N CYS A 7 14.24 3.94 10.52
CA CYS A 7 14.57 3.03 9.43
C CYS A 7 15.68 3.59 8.52
N ASP A 8 16.56 4.45 9.06
CA ASP A 8 17.60 5.11 8.26
C ASP A 8 18.65 4.12 7.72
N GLU A 9 18.76 2.95 8.32
CA GLU A 9 19.56 1.84 7.79
C GLU A 9 19.11 1.38 6.39
N LEU A 10 17.91 1.77 5.92
CA LEU A 10 17.50 1.57 4.52
C LEU A 10 18.38 2.34 3.54
N PHE A 11 19.01 3.45 3.95
CA PHE A 11 19.94 4.20 3.10
C PHE A 11 21.27 3.48 2.84
N GLU A 12 21.53 2.37 3.55
CA GLU A 12 22.69 1.50 3.30
C GLU A 12 22.46 0.51 2.15
N ARG A 13 21.24 0.44 1.60
CA ARG A 13 20.83 -0.50 0.55
C ARG A 13 21.04 0.08 -0.86
N GLU A 14 21.23 -0.80 -1.83
CA GLU A 14 21.38 -0.43 -3.23
C GLU A 14 20.06 -0.45 -4.01
N GLU A 15 20.04 0.15 -5.20
CA GLU A 15 18.91 0.08 -6.12
C GLU A 15 18.83 -1.31 -6.80
N LEU A 16 17.68 -1.93 -6.97
CA LEU A 16 16.39 -1.66 -6.33
C LEU A 16 16.26 -2.60 -5.13
N SER A 17 16.13 -2.08 -3.91
CA SER A 17 15.84 -2.89 -2.72
C SER A 17 14.42 -2.66 -2.24
N ALA A 18 13.64 -3.73 -2.09
CA ALA A 18 12.24 -3.64 -1.69
C ALA A 18 11.84 -4.89 -0.87
N ALA A 19 10.71 -4.81 -0.17
CA ALA A 19 10.17 -5.96 0.55
C ALA A 19 9.27 -6.81 -0.37
N PRO A 20 9.15 -8.13 -0.14
CA PRO A 20 8.25 -9.00 -0.90
C PRO A 20 6.79 -8.55 -0.78
N ASP A 21 6.03 -8.72 -1.86
CA ASP A 21 4.58 -8.58 -1.84
C ASP A 21 3.92 -9.77 -1.12
N VAL A 22 2.87 -9.49 -0.35
CA VAL A 22 2.18 -10.51 0.45
C VAL A 22 1.32 -11.46 -0.41
N GLY A 23 0.84 -11.00 -1.56
CA GLY A 23 0.01 -11.78 -2.48
C GLY A 23 0.85 -12.65 -3.40
N TRP A 24 1.92 -12.10 -3.97
CA TRP A 24 2.84 -12.82 -4.87
C TRP A 24 4.30 -12.55 -4.49
N PRO A 25 4.97 -13.40 -3.70
CA PRO A 25 6.25 -13.08 -3.06
C PRO A 25 7.45 -13.00 -4.02
N ASP A 26 7.31 -13.48 -5.26
CA ASP A 26 8.31 -13.27 -6.32
C ASP A 26 8.21 -11.86 -6.94
N CYS A 27 7.18 -11.09 -6.57
CA CYS A 27 7.13 -9.66 -6.81
C CYS A 27 7.49 -8.91 -5.53
N PHE A 28 8.16 -7.77 -5.67
CA PHE A 28 8.29 -6.83 -4.56
C PHE A 28 7.08 -5.91 -4.48
N ASN A 29 6.77 -5.46 -3.26
CA ASN A 29 5.77 -4.43 -3.03
C ASN A 29 6.40 -3.05 -3.25
N SER A 30 5.84 -2.25 -4.16
CA SER A 30 6.36 -0.93 -4.50
C SER A 30 6.00 0.17 -3.48
N GLY A 31 5.30 -0.17 -2.40
CA GLY A 31 4.96 0.79 -1.34
C GLY A 31 6.16 1.34 -0.58
N VAL A 32 7.23 0.56 -0.46
CA VAL A 32 8.51 0.98 0.12
C VAL A 32 9.64 0.32 -0.64
N PHE A 33 10.53 1.13 -1.22
CA PHE A 33 11.73 0.66 -1.89
C PHE A 33 12.84 1.71 -1.84
N VAL A 34 14.07 1.24 -1.98
CA VAL A 34 15.29 2.05 -2.04
C VAL A 34 15.77 2.12 -3.48
N TYR A 35 15.98 3.34 -3.98
CA TYR A 35 16.41 3.61 -5.35
C TYR A 35 17.44 4.74 -5.39
N ARG A 36 18.10 4.92 -6.54
CA ARG A 36 19.02 6.03 -6.79
C ARG A 36 18.40 6.97 -7.83
N PRO A 37 18.13 8.24 -7.49
CA PRO A 37 17.66 9.21 -8.48
C PRO A 37 18.59 9.28 -9.69
N SER A 38 18.04 9.10 -10.88
CA SER A 38 18.76 9.08 -12.14
C SER A 38 17.83 9.45 -13.28
N ASN A 39 18.18 10.47 -14.06
CA ASN A 39 17.42 10.86 -15.26
C ASN A 39 17.39 9.72 -16.28
N GLU A 40 18.51 8.98 -16.41
CA GLU A 40 18.59 7.83 -17.30
C GLU A 40 17.61 6.72 -16.89
N THR A 41 17.55 6.39 -15.59
CA THR A 41 16.60 5.39 -15.09
C THR A 41 15.15 5.84 -15.30
N TYR A 42 14.87 7.13 -15.07
CA TYR A 42 13.56 7.72 -15.31
C TYR A 42 13.15 7.60 -16.78
N GLU A 43 13.99 8.04 -17.72
CA GLU A 43 13.70 7.99 -19.16
C GLU A 43 13.47 6.55 -19.64
N LYS A 44 14.28 5.60 -19.16
CA LYS A 44 14.10 4.17 -19.45
C LYS A 44 12.80 3.62 -18.91
N LEU A 45 12.41 3.98 -17.67
CA LEU A 45 11.14 3.56 -17.08
C LEU A 45 9.94 4.12 -17.85
N ILE A 46 9.98 5.39 -18.27
CA ILE A 46 8.93 6.00 -19.10
C ILE A 46 8.83 5.27 -20.44
N GLN A 47 9.95 5.06 -21.14
CA GLN A 47 9.94 4.37 -22.42
C GLN A 47 9.42 2.93 -22.26
N PHE A 48 9.87 2.23 -21.23
CA PHE A 48 9.40 0.88 -20.92
C PHE A 48 7.89 0.85 -20.63
N ALA A 49 7.37 1.83 -19.90
CA ALA A 49 5.94 1.95 -19.63
C ALA A 49 5.12 2.18 -20.91
N LEU A 50 5.62 2.99 -21.85
CA LEU A 50 4.97 3.22 -23.14
C LEU A 50 4.95 1.97 -24.01
N GLU A 51 6.00 1.15 -23.96
CA GLU A 51 6.15 -0.05 -24.79
C GLU A 51 5.45 -1.28 -24.20
N LYS A 52 5.50 -1.46 -22.88
CA LYS A 52 5.07 -2.69 -22.19
C LYS A 52 3.87 -2.49 -21.28
N GLY A 53 3.61 -1.26 -20.84
CA GLY A 53 2.62 -0.95 -19.82
C GLY A 53 2.96 -1.57 -18.47
N SER A 54 1.93 -1.85 -17.68
CA SER A 54 2.01 -2.51 -16.39
C SER A 54 1.00 -3.67 -16.35
N PHE A 55 1.40 -4.82 -15.80
CA PHE A 55 0.51 -5.99 -15.73
C PHE A 55 -0.64 -5.82 -14.73
N ASP A 56 -0.50 -4.96 -13.72
CA ASP A 56 -1.53 -4.67 -12.73
C ASP A 56 -2.20 -3.29 -12.94
N GLY A 57 -1.77 -2.55 -13.99
CA GLY A 57 -2.23 -1.21 -14.28
C GLY A 57 -1.68 -0.12 -13.36
N GLY A 58 -0.84 -0.47 -12.38
CA GLY A 58 -0.21 0.45 -11.43
C GLY A 58 1.32 0.47 -11.55
N ASP A 59 1.98 1.15 -10.60
CA ASP A 59 3.44 1.24 -10.54
C ASP A 59 4.09 -0.09 -10.14
N GLN A 60 3.47 -0.87 -9.27
CA GLN A 60 4.03 -2.14 -8.80
C GLN A 60 4.30 -3.09 -9.97
N GLY A 61 3.35 -3.26 -10.88
CA GLY A 61 3.53 -4.11 -12.05
C GLY A 61 4.60 -3.61 -13.01
N LEU A 62 4.65 -2.29 -13.26
CA LEU A 62 5.67 -1.68 -14.12
C LEU A 62 7.07 -1.89 -13.53
N LEU A 63 7.25 -1.59 -12.25
CA LEU A 63 8.54 -1.66 -11.56
C LEU A 63 9.02 -3.12 -11.46
N ASN A 64 8.13 -4.08 -11.21
CA ASN A 64 8.50 -5.50 -11.19
C ASN A 64 8.90 -6.03 -12.57
N LEU A 65 8.30 -5.51 -13.66
CA LEU A 65 8.73 -5.87 -15.02
C LEU A 65 10.10 -5.27 -15.36
N TYR A 66 10.33 -4.01 -14.97
CA TYR A 66 11.59 -3.32 -15.24
C TYR A 66 12.76 -3.89 -14.41
N PHE A 67 12.55 -4.06 -13.10
CA PHE A 67 13.50 -4.67 -12.16
C PHE A 67 13.21 -6.17 -11.97
N SER A 68 13.05 -6.89 -13.08
CA SER A 68 12.60 -8.29 -13.11
C SER A 68 13.57 -9.30 -12.49
N ASP A 69 14.81 -8.90 -12.24
CA ASP A 69 15.83 -9.73 -11.60
C ASP A 69 15.78 -9.70 -10.06
N TRP A 70 14.93 -8.85 -9.46
CA TRP A 70 14.84 -8.66 -8.00
C TRP A 70 14.63 -9.97 -7.24
N ALA A 71 13.76 -10.86 -7.71
CA ALA A 71 13.37 -12.07 -7.00
C ALA A 71 14.51 -13.10 -6.82
N HIS A 72 15.50 -13.10 -7.71
CA HIS A 72 16.44 -14.22 -7.82
C HIS A 72 17.92 -13.83 -7.91
N LYS A 73 18.25 -12.55 -8.09
CA LYS A 73 19.63 -12.13 -8.32
C LYS A 73 20.43 -11.85 -7.05
N ASP A 74 19.85 -11.13 -6.09
CA ASP A 74 20.59 -10.61 -4.94
C ASP A 74 19.71 -10.50 -3.69
N ILE A 75 19.99 -11.34 -2.68
CA ILE A 75 19.26 -11.35 -1.42
C ILE A 75 19.44 -10.06 -0.62
N SER A 76 20.53 -9.31 -0.82
CA SER A 76 20.74 -8.03 -0.12
C SER A 76 19.70 -6.97 -0.52
N LYS A 77 19.07 -7.15 -1.69
CA LYS A 77 17.98 -6.31 -2.21
C LYS A 77 16.59 -6.71 -1.71
N HIS A 78 16.50 -7.81 -0.96
CA HIS A 78 15.29 -8.19 -0.25
C HIS A 78 15.27 -7.48 1.10
N LEU A 79 14.44 -6.45 1.21
CA LEU A 79 14.17 -5.83 2.50
C LEU A 79 13.36 -6.82 3.35
N PRO A 80 13.69 -6.97 4.65
CA PRO A 80 12.84 -7.69 5.57
C PRO A 80 11.40 -7.15 5.54
N PHE A 81 10.42 -8.04 5.64
CA PHE A 81 9.00 -7.68 5.52
C PHE A 81 8.54 -6.62 6.54
N ILE A 82 9.23 -6.49 7.67
CA ILE A 82 8.98 -5.46 8.70
C ILE A 82 9.19 -4.01 8.21
N TYR A 83 9.90 -3.79 7.10
CA TYR A 83 10.08 -2.47 6.47
C TYR A 83 8.95 -2.10 5.50
N ASN A 84 8.02 -3.02 5.24
CA ASN A 84 6.82 -2.75 4.44
C ASN A 84 5.70 -3.71 4.89
N LEU A 85 5.44 -3.75 6.19
CA LEU A 85 4.50 -4.72 6.74
C LEU A 85 3.09 -4.36 6.29
N CYS A 86 2.56 -5.19 5.39
CA CYS A 86 1.25 -5.02 4.83
C CYS A 86 0.16 -5.16 5.92
N SER A 87 -0.76 -4.21 6.01
CA SER A 87 -1.83 -4.23 7.01
C SER A 87 -2.73 -5.46 6.89
N THR A 88 -2.90 -6.05 5.71
CA THR A 88 -3.66 -7.31 5.54
C THR A 88 -2.93 -8.51 6.12
N ALA A 89 -1.59 -8.51 6.14
CA ALA A 89 -0.79 -9.58 6.73
C ALA A 89 -0.99 -9.70 8.25
N CYS A 90 -1.38 -8.61 8.90
CA CYS A 90 -1.70 -8.59 10.33
C CYS A 90 -2.89 -9.51 10.69
N TYR A 91 -3.77 -9.79 9.72
CA TYR A 91 -4.90 -10.69 9.88
C TYR A 91 -4.71 -12.03 9.15
N SER A 92 -4.19 -12.03 7.92
CA SER A 92 -4.13 -13.23 7.09
C SER A 92 -3.18 -14.30 7.63
N TYR A 93 -2.12 -13.91 8.36
CA TYR A 93 -1.23 -14.85 9.04
C TYR A 93 -0.98 -14.44 10.50
N LEU A 94 -2.06 -14.41 11.28
CA LEU A 94 -2.06 -13.96 12.67
C LEU A 94 -0.97 -14.60 13.58
N PRO A 95 -0.64 -15.90 13.50
CA PRO A 95 0.48 -16.46 14.26
C PRO A 95 1.82 -15.77 13.99
N ALA A 96 2.15 -15.51 12.71
CA ALA A 96 3.36 -14.80 12.35
C ALA A 96 3.32 -13.34 12.82
N TYR A 97 2.16 -12.68 12.69
CA TYR A 97 2.01 -11.32 13.21
C TYR A 97 2.17 -11.25 14.74
N LYS A 98 1.63 -12.21 15.49
CA LYS A 98 1.84 -12.27 16.95
C LYS A 98 3.32 -12.50 17.32
N GLN A 99 4.03 -13.27 16.51
CA GLN A 99 5.45 -13.59 16.76
C GLN A 99 6.40 -12.46 16.34
N PHE A 100 6.14 -11.80 15.21
CA PHE A 100 7.09 -10.88 14.56
C PHE A 100 6.57 -9.45 14.40
N GLY A 101 5.26 -9.22 14.54
CA GLY A 101 4.62 -7.92 14.31
C GLY A 101 5.06 -6.83 15.28
N GLY A 102 5.55 -7.21 16.46
CA GLY A 102 6.18 -6.27 17.40
C GLY A 102 7.48 -5.65 16.88
N ASN A 103 8.10 -6.23 15.85
CA ASN A 103 9.33 -5.70 15.23
C ASN A 103 9.04 -4.85 13.98
N ALA A 104 7.77 -4.50 13.73
CA ALA A 104 7.39 -3.74 12.56
C ALA A 104 7.97 -2.33 12.60
N LYS A 105 8.71 -1.93 11.56
CA LYS A 105 9.26 -0.57 11.43
C LYS A 105 8.36 0.32 10.61
N ILE A 106 7.73 -0.23 9.56
CA ILE A 106 6.83 0.51 8.68
C ILE A 106 5.59 -0.34 8.42
N ILE A 107 4.41 0.26 8.61
CA ILE A 107 3.13 -0.36 8.25
C ILE A 107 2.58 0.26 6.98
N HIS A 108 2.22 -0.60 6.03
CA HIS A 108 1.57 -0.20 4.78
C HIS A 108 0.07 -0.52 4.83
N PHE A 109 -0.76 0.52 4.96
CA PHE A 109 -2.22 0.43 4.85
C PHE A 109 -2.67 0.24 3.40
N ILE A 110 -2.67 -1.01 2.95
CA ILE A 110 -3.13 -1.37 1.60
C ILE A 110 -4.66 -1.44 1.54
N GLY A 111 -5.21 -1.40 0.33
CA GLY A 111 -6.66 -1.50 0.09
C GLY A 111 -7.41 -0.18 0.29
N ALA A 112 -8.75 -0.26 0.21
CA ALA A 112 -9.64 0.91 0.18
C ALA A 112 -9.85 1.55 1.57
N SER A 113 -9.73 0.77 2.65
CA SER A 113 -9.96 1.22 4.02
C SER A 113 -8.74 1.97 4.55
N LYS A 114 -8.61 3.25 4.18
CA LYS A 114 -7.49 4.11 4.60
C LYS A 114 -7.66 4.62 6.03
N PRO A 115 -6.56 4.97 6.75
CA PRO A 115 -6.64 5.44 8.12
C PRO A 115 -7.55 6.66 8.33
N TRP A 116 -7.50 7.64 7.42
CA TRP A 116 -8.33 8.84 7.43
C TRP A 116 -9.82 8.58 7.12
N LEU A 117 -10.18 7.39 6.64
CA LEU A 117 -11.56 6.97 6.43
C LEU A 117 -12.14 6.25 7.65
N GLN A 118 -11.34 5.99 8.68
CA GLN A 118 -11.82 5.38 9.92
C GLN A 118 -12.51 6.43 10.79
N TYR A 119 -13.58 6.03 11.47
CA TYR A 119 -14.21 6.89 12.46
C TYR A 119 -13.22 7.18 13.61
N PHE A 120 -12.99 8.47 13.85
CA PHE A 120 -12.18 8.97 14.94
C PHE A 120 -13.04 9.89 15.80
N ASP A 121 -13.21 9.52 17.06
CA ASP A 121 -13.87 10.33 18.06
C ASP A 121 -12.90 11.42 18.53
N THR A 122 -13.20 12.67 18.19
CA THR A 122 -12.38 13.83 18.53
C THR A 122 -12.43 14.22 20.00
N GLU A 123 -13.51 13.86 20.71
CA GLU A 123 -13.67 14.13 22.14
C GLU A 123 -12.82 13.16 22.95
N THR A 124 -12.95 11.86 22.67
CA THR A 124 -12.18 10.82 23.38
C THR A 124 -10.79 10.57 22.80
N ARG A 125 -10.51 11.13 21.62
CA ARG A 125 -9.29 10.93 20.82
C ARG A 125 -9.03 9.47 20.48
N ARG A 126 -10.09 8.72 20.18
CA ARG A 126 -10.02 7.29 19.89
C ARG A 126 -10.51 6.95 18.49
N VAL A 127 -9.77 6.09 17.81
CA VAL A 127 -10.23 5.47 16.57
C VAL A 127 -11.12 4.27 16.87
N HIS A 128 -12.22 4.14 16.14
CA HIS A 128 -13.13 3.01 16.21
C HIS A 128 -13.18 2.29 14.85
N PRO A 129 -12.15 1.50 14.51
CA PRO A 129 -12.19 0.66 13.31
C PRO A 129 -13.33 -0.36 13.41
N THR A 130 -13.95 -0.66 12.28
CA THR A 130 -15.03 -1.63 12.16
C THR A 130 -14.62 -2.78 11.22
N GLY A 131 -15.30 -3.93 11.36
CA GLY A 131 -15.08 -5.09 10.49
C GLY A 131 -13.64 -5.61 10.49
N GLU A 132 -13.11 -5.85 9.30
CA GLU A 132 -11.82 -6.53 9.10
C GLU A 132 -10.62 -5.76 9.64
N VAL A 133 -10.71 -4.44 9.85
CA VAL A 133 -9.60 -3.61 10.33
C VAL A 133 -9.54 -3.44 11.86
N GLN A 134 -10.41 -4.12 12.61
CA GLN A 134 -10.42 -4.03 14.09
C GLN A 134 -9.08 -4.41 14.73
N HIS A 135 -8.39 -5.42 14.17
CA HIS A 135 -7.10 -5.89 14.66
C HIS A 135 -5.97 -4.85 14.47
N LEU A 136 -6.19 -3.83 13.65
CA LEU A 136 -5.24 -2.72 13.42
C LEU A 136 -5.47 -1.53 14.35
N ARG A 137 -6.37 -1.63 15.33
CA ARG A 137 -6.77 -0.50 16.20
C ARG A 137 -5.59 0.29 16.73
N ASP A 138 -4.60 -0.38 17.30
CA ASP A 138 -3.45 0.29 17.93
C ASP A 138 -2.58 1.02 16.90
N VAL A 139 -2.41 0.42 15.72
CA VAL A 139 -1.65 1.01 14.61
C VAL A 139 -2.40 2.19 13.98
N LEU A 140 -3.73 2.07 13.82
CA LEU A 140 -4.59 3.17 13.38
C LEU A 140 -4.60 4.31 14.41
N GLN A 141 -4.63 3.98 15.70
CA GLN A 141 -4.56 4.98 16.76
C GLN A 141 -3.23 5.73 16.71
N HIS A 142 -2.11 5.04 16.46
CA HIS A 142 -0.81 5.68 16.27
C HIS A 142 -0.82 6.66 15.09
N TRP A 143 -1.39 6.25 13.94
CA TRP A 143 -1.54 7.13 12.78
C TRP A 143 -2.36 8.38 13.10
N TRP A 144 -3.50 8.22 13.78
CA TRP A 144 -4.35 9.34 14.20
C TRP A 144 -3.67 10.25 15.24
N ASN A 145 -2.90 9.68 16.16
CA ASN A 145 -2.13 10.47 17.14
C ASN A 145 -1.13 11.41 16.43
N ILE A 146 -0.41 10.90 15.42
CA ILE A 146 0.50 11.71 14.59
C ILE A 146 -0.29 12.78 13.84
N PHE A 147 -1.37 12.39 13.15
CA PHE A 147 -2.18 13.32 12.38
C PHE A 147 -2.71 14.46 13.26
N CYS A 148 -3.38 14.14 14.37
CA CYS A 148 -3.97 15.13 15.26
C CYS A 148 -2.94 16.03 15.95
N SER A 149 -1.77 15.48 16.31
CA SER A 149 -0.78 16.24 17.09
C SER A 149 0.13 17.09 16.23
N LEU A 150 0.50 16.61 15.04
CA LEU A 150 1.53 17.23 14.21
C LEU A 150 0.99 17.84 12.91
N ILE A 151 -0.08 17.28 12.34
CA ILE A 151 -0.57 17.68 11.01
C ILE A 151 -1.80 18.58 11.12
N HIS A 152 -2.82 18.15 11.86
CA HIS A 152 -4.07 18.87 12.01
C HIS A 152 -3.90 20.35 12.44
N PRO A 153 -2.99 20.70 13.39
CA PRO A 153 -2.78 22.10 13.76
C PRO A 153 -2.19 22.98 12.65
N SER A 154 -1.58 22.36 11.64
CA SER A 154 -0.95 23.04 10.50
C SER A 154 -1.85 23.14 9.27
N LEU A 155 -3.02 22.50 9.29
CA LEU A 155 -3.99 22.58 8.19
C LEU A 155 -4.61 23.98 8.15
N THR A 156 -4.65 24.58 6.97
CA THR A 156 -5.32 25.87 6.77
C THR A 156 -6.84 25.72 6.88
N PRO A 157 -7.58 26.79 7.24
CA PRO A 157 -9.05 26.76 7.29
C PRO A 157 -9.68 26.32 5.96
N ASP A 158 -9.06 26.59 4.82
CA ASP A 158 -9.54 26.15 3.50
C ASP A 158 -9.51 24.62 3.30
N MET A 159 -8.82 23.90 4.20
CA MET A 159 -8.76 22.42 4.24
C MET A 159 -9.73 21.84 5.28
N THR A 160 -10.50 22.68 5.99
CA THR A 160 -11.63 22.20 6.80
C THR A 160 -12.84 22.02 5.87
N PRO A 161 -13.56 20.88 5.94
CA PRO A 161 -14.74 20.69 5.10
C PRO A 161 -15.74 21.81 5.41
N SER A 162 -16.17 22.55 4.38
CA SER A 162 -17.30 23.44 4.53
C SER A 162 -18.51 22.61 4.97
N HIS A 163 -19.15 23.01 6.06
CA HIS A 163 -20.35 22.38 6.64
C HIS A 163 -21.59 22.36 5.71
N THR A 164 -21.43 22.55 4.41
CA THR A 164 -22.54 22.69 3.44
C THR A 164 -22.94 21.39 2.76
N ASP A 165 -22.16 20.30 2.83
CA ASP A 165 -22.59 19.02 2.27
C ASP A 165 -23.39 18.22 3.30
N THR A 166 -24.58 18.73 3.55
CA THR A 166 -25.66 17.97 4.16
C THR A 166 -25.99 16.83 3.20
N VAL A 167 -25.70 15.60 3.63
CA VAL A 167 -26.05 14.36 2.95
C VAL A 167 -27.56 14.34 2.72
N HIS A 168 -28.01 14.68 1.52
CA HIS A 168 -29.29 14.24 1.00
C HIS A 168 -29.02 13.03 0.10
N GLY A 169 -29.61 11.90 0.48
CA GLY A 169 -29.27 10.58 -0.03
C GLY A 169 -29.22 10.47 -1.55
N SER A 170 -28.03 10.17 -2.05
CA SER A 170 -27.81 9.65 -3.40
C SER A 170 -27.49 8.16 -3.27
N GLN A 171 -28.35 7.33 -3.87
CA GLN A 171 -28.12 5.89 -4.00
C GLN A 171 -26.75 5.63 -4.65
N PRO A 172 -26.07 4.52 -4.30
CA PRO A 172 -24.82 4.17 -4.97
C PRO A 172 -25.08 3.93 -6.46
N TYR A 173 -24.42 4.73 -7.29
CA TYR A 173 -24.30 4.48 -8.73
C TYR A 173 -23.58 3.15 -8.93
N VAL A 174 -24.25 2.16 -9.51
CA VAL A 174 -23.66 0.90 -9.94
C VAL A 174 -23.29 1.05 -11.43
N PRO A 175 -22.00 1.04 -11.80
CA PRO A 175 -21.62 1.01 -13.20
C PRO A 175 -22.05 -0.32 -13.81
N GLN A 176 -22.88 -0.30 -14.86
CA GLN A 176 -23.16 -1.50 -15.65
C GLN A 176 -21.87 -1.99 -16.30
N ARG A 177 -21.31 -3.11 -15.81
CA ARG A 177 -20.25 -3.83 -16.52
C ARG A 177 -20.84 -4.40 -17.80
N HIS A 178 -20.41 -3.89 -18.94
CA HIS A 178 -20.59 -4.58 -20.20
C HIS A 178 -19.72 -5.85 -20.15
N VAL A 179 -20.36 -7.01 -20.01
CA VAL A 179 -19.70 -8.31 -20.08
C VAL A 179 -19.70 -8.72 -21.55
N PRO A 180 -18.55 -8.78 -22.25
CA PRO A 180 -18.51 -9.36 -23.58
C PRO A 180 -18.86 -10.86 -23.51
N PRO A 181 -19.52 -11.42 -24.53
CA PRO A 181 -19.85 -12.84 -24.55
C PRO A 181 -18.58 -13.70 -24.50
N PRO A 182 -18.64 -14.89 -23.86
CA PRO A 182 -17.50 -15.79 -23.80
C PRO A 182 -17.13 -16.27 -25.22
N PRO A 183 -15.84 -16.47 -25.51
CA PRO A 183 -15.40 -17.02 -26.79
C PRO A 183 -15.85 -18.49 -26.93
N ASP A 184 -16.25 -18.86 -28.14
CA ASP A 184 -16.62 -20.24 -28.48
C ASP A 184 -15.45 -21.20 -28.23
N PHE A 185 -15.68 -22.18 -27.36
CA PHE A 185 -14.75 -23.28 -27.14
C PHE A 185 -14.69 -24.16 -28.39
N TYR A 186 -13.73 -23.88 -29.28
CA TYR A 186 -13.27 -24.89 -30.23
C TYR A 186 -12.46 -25.93 -29.46
N THR A 187 -13.06 -27.11 -29.35
CA THR A 187 -12.42 -28.37 -29.00
C THR A 187 -11.18 -28.60 -29.85
N TYR A 188 -10.01 -28.69 -29.22
CA TYR A 188 -8.87 -29.43 -29.78
C TYR A 188 -8.76 -30.77 -29.04
N GLN A 189 -9.14 -31.84 -29.73
CA GLN A 189 -8.68 -33.18 -29.46
C GLN A 189 -7.19 -33.25 -29.81
N HIS A 190 -6.37 -33.74 -28.88
CA HIS A 190 -5.46 -34.88 -29.03
C HIS A 190 -4.67 -35.09 -27.74
#